data_AF-A0A7M2Y986-F1
#
_entry.id   AF-A0A7M2Y986-F1
#
_cell.length_a   1.000
_cell.length_b   1.000
_cell.length_c   1.000
_cell.angle_alpha   90.00
_cell.angle_beta   90.00
_cell.angle_gamma   90.00
#
_symmetry.space_group_name_H-M   'P 1'
#
loop_
_entity.id
_entity.type
_entity.pdbx_description
1 polymer ?
#
loop_
_entity_poly.entity_id
_entity_poly.type
_entity_poly.pdbx_seq_one_letter_code
_entity_poly.pdbx_strand_id
1 'polypeptide(L)'
;MKKILFFILLFNISSIVSAQKDFSSQTISDSAIVSDTTQNLEDLKSQVLEMKKYATDKCKIDSLRAVEEAKYNLSYSLALANPLLDNYLFVAEKEFIQVLRENKIGYGGYMVGNYFGIPDNCFQLEMNRIVEKHFGKDFIENLQSSAVKKFIKNNPDRIFEFEECDTESRYFAAKKYYEMFKKIESDYFKNFKYPTKFVNRDLNNGYSDVEVNFILDKNGKASQIRVELSLKEKKNYIYSSYLINSVKEFINKSKWKPATYKGIPVISKMNVLIFYK
;
A
#
# COMPACT_ATOMS: atom_id res chain seq x y z
N MET A 1 7.14 -62.19 -24.31
CA MET A 1 8.38 -62.79 -24.88
C MET A 1 9.27 -61.67 -25.40
N LYS A 2 10.58 -61.74 -25.06
CA LYS A 2 11.71 -60.78 -25.32
C LYS A 2 11.69 -59.50 -24.45
N LYS A 3 12.34 -59.44 -23.28
CA LYS A 3 13.80 -59.36 -22.93
C LYS A 3 14.45 -58.09 -23.51
N ILE A 4 14.61 -57.02 -22.70
CA ILE A 4 15.82 -56.60 -21.95
C ILE A 4 16.98 -56.17 -22.88
N LEU A 5 17.38 -54.90 -22.80
CA LEU A 5 18.80 -54.57 -22.56
C LEU A 5 18.94 -53.24 -21.80
N PHE A 6 19.55 -53.38 -20.62
CA PHE A 6 20.09 -52.36 -19.73
C PHE A 6 21.43 -51.86 -20.30
N PHE A 7 21.71 -50.56 -20.23
CA PHE A 7 23.10 -50.08 -20.21
C PHE A 7 23.26 -49.02 -19.13
N ILE A 8 23.91 -49.45 -18.04
CA ILE A 8 24.59 -48.60 -17.07
C ILE A 8 25.97 -48.30 -17.65
N LEU A 9 26.38 -47.04 -17.64
CA LEU A 9 27.79 -46.67 -17.65
C LEU A 9 28.00 -45.52 -16.67
N LEU A 10 28.61 -45.91 -15.54
CA LEU A 10 29.28 -45.09 -14.53
C LEU A 10 30.67 -44.67 -15.04
N PHE A 11 31.29 -43.75 -14.28
CA PHE A 11 32.62 -43.11 -14.41
C PHE A 11 32.59 -41.72 -15.08
N ASN A 12 33.18 -40.66 -14.53
CA ASN A 12 34.04 -40.52 -13.36
C ASN A 12 33.96 -39.10 -12.78
N ILE A 13 34.10 -39.03 -11.47
CA ILE A 13 34.24 -37.83 -10.64
C ILE A 13 35.65 -37.29 -10.81
N SER A 14 35.82 -36.00 -11.08
CA SER A 14 36.85 -35.17 -10.45
C SER A 14 36.69 -33.70 -10.79
N SER A 15 36.70 -32.89 -9.73
CA SER A 15 37.09 -31.48 -9.71
C SER A 15 36.10 -30.45 -10.25
N ILE A 16 35.25 -29.90 -9.37
CA ILE A 16 35.19 -28.47 -9.02
C ILE A 16 34.53 -28.41 -7.62
N VAL A 17 35.37 -28.47 -6.59
CA VAL A 17 35.06 -28.02 -5.22
C VAL A 17 36.09 -26.96 -4.92
N SER A 18 35.74 -25.69 -5.13
CA SER A 18 36.39 -24.54 -4.51
C SER A 18 35.72 -23.25 -5.00
N ALA A 19 34.62 -22.85 -4.37
CA ALA A 19 34.19 -21.44 -4.32
C ALA A 19 33.08 -21.26 -3.27
N GLN A 20 33.36 -21.69 -2.03
CA GLN A 20 32.56 -21.28 -0.88
C GLN A 20 33.52 -21.03 0.28
N LYS A 21 34.24 -19.92 0.16
CA LYS A 21 34.90 -19.18 1.24
C LYS A 21 35.24 -17.80 0.71
N ASP A 22 35.19 -16.82 1.60
CA ASP A 22 35.49 -15.40 1.38
C ASP A 22 34.30 -14.53 0.95
N PHE A 23 33.26 -14.53 1.80
CA PHE A 23 32.47 -13.31 2.02
C PHE A 23 32.76 -12.80 3.42
N SER A 24 34.01 -12.39 3.64
CA SER A 24 34.44 -11.61 4.80
C SER A 24 34.85 -10.22 4.34
N SER A 25 34.08 -9.23 4.79
CA SER A 25 34.54 -7.86 5.10
C SER A 25 35.61 -7.28 4.17
N GLN A 26 35.21 -6.83 2.99
CA GLN A 26 35.85 -5.67 2.39
C GLN A 26 35.08 -4.44 2.81
N THR A 27 35.63 -3.77 3.81
CA THR A 27 35.49 -2.34 4.06
C THR A 27 35.58 -1.63 2.71
N ILE A 28 34.44 -1.18 2.21
CA ILE A 28 34.41 -0.21 1.11
C ILE A 28 34.98 1.06 1.71
N SER A 29 36.21 1.38 1.30
CA SER A 29 36.84 2.66 1.56
C SER A 29 35.91 3.79 1.13
N ASP A 30 35.68 4.74 2.02
CA ASP A 30 34.99 6.02 1.81
C ASP A 30 35.74 6.93 0.82
N SER A 31 35.95 6.45 -0.40
CA SER A 31 36.54 7.24 -1.47
C SER A 31 35.96 6.80 -2.81
N ALA A 32 34.91 7.49 -3.22
CA ALA A 32 34.58 7.89 -4.60
C ALA A 32 33.07 7.86 -4.90
N ILE A 33 32.30 8.74 -4.27
CA ILE A 33 31.22 9.48 -4.97
C ILE A 33 31.17 10.90 -4.35
N VAL A 34 32.18 11.71 -4.63
CA VAL A 34 31.95 13.16 -4.70
C VAL A 34 31.44 13.38 -6.11
N SER A 35 30.12 13.41 -6.30
CA SER A 35 29.57 13.83 -7.58
C SER A 35 29.80 15.33 -7.70
N ASP A 36 30.77 15.69 -8.54
CA ASP A 36 31.00 17.05 -8.98
C ASP A 36 29.84 17.48 -9.88
N THR A 37 28.79 18.03 -9.28
CA THR A 37 27.66 18.64 -9.98
C THR A 37 27.27 19.93 -9.29
N THR A 38 28.16 20.92 -9.33
CA THR A 38 27.72 22.33 -9.37
C THR A 38 27.16 22.62 -10.76
N GLN A 39 26.03 21.98 -11.10
CA GLN A 39 25.29 22.33 -12.30
C GLN A 39 24.79 23.76 -12.11
N ASN A 40 25.16 24.66 -13.03
CA ASN A 40 24.79 26.07 -12.92
C ASN A 40 23.26 26.17 -12.82
N LEU A 41 22.77 26.89 -11.82
CA LEU A 41 21.34 27.09 -11.57
C LEU A 41 20.62 27.61 -12.83
N GLU A 42 21.29 28.42 -13.65
CA GLU A 42 20.74 28.92 -14.91
C GLU A 42 20.58 27.81 -15.97
N ASP A 43 21.50 26.86 -16.04
CA ASP A 43 21.39 25.71 -16.95
C ASP A 43 20.22 24.80 -16.53
N LEU A 44 20.06 24.58 -15.22
CA LEU A 44 18.94 23.80 -14.68
C LEU A 44 17.59 24.49 -14.99
N LYS A 45 17.49 25.81 -14.80
CA LYS A 45 16.29 26.58 -15.14
C LYS A 45 15.96 26.48 -16.62
N SER A 46 16.97 26.57 -17.49
CA SER A 46 16.80 26.47 -18.94
C SER A 46 16.26 25.09 -19.34
N GLN A 47 16.84 24.02 -18.81
CA GLN A 47 16.38 22.65 -19.05
C GLN A 47 14.94 22.43 -18.59
N VAL A 48 14.57 22.91 -17.40
CA VAL A 48 13.19 22.84 -16.89
C VAL A 48 12.22 23.59 -17.81
N LEU A 49 12.60 24.76 -18.33
CA LEU A 49 11.76 25.54 -19.25
C LEU A 49 11.56 24.82 -20.58
N GLU A 50 12.61 24.22 -21.14
CA GLU A 50 12.53 23.44 -22.37
C GLU A 50 11.65 22.20 -22.19
N MET A 51 11.84 21.44 -21.10
CA MET A 51 10.98 20.29 -20.76
C MET A 51 9.51 20.70 -20.64
N LYS A 52 9.24 21.83 -19.99
CA LYS A 52 7.88 22.36 -19.86
C LYS A 52 7.27 22.73 -21.22
N LYS A 53 8.05 23.37 -22.10
CA LYS A 53 7.61 23.72 -23.46
C LYS A 53 7.29 22.46 -24.27
N TYR A 54 8.24 21.52 -24.35
CA TYR A 54 8.06 20.26 -25.05
C TYR A 54 6.79 19.54 -24.60
N ALA A 55 6.59 19.43 -23.29
CA ALA A 55 5.43 18.74 -22.78
C ALA A 55 4.12 19.49 -22.98
N THR A 56 4.12 20.83 -22.98
CA THR A 56 2.95 21.63 -23.35
C THR A 56 2.55 21.39 -24.81
N ASP A 57 3.53 21.38 -25.71
CA ASP A 57 3.30 21.15 -27.15
C ASP A 57 2.79 19.71 -27.39
N LYS A 58 3.42 18.72 -26.76
CA LYS A 58 2.97 17.33 -26.78
C LYS A 58 1.53 17.20 -26.24
N CYS A 59 1.25 17.83 -25.11
CA CYS A 59 -0.08 17.82 -24.49
C CYS A 59 -1.17 18.34 -25.43
N LYS A 60 -0.89 19.43 -26.17
CA LYS A 60 -1.81 19.97 -27.17
C LYS A 60 -2.10 18.96 -28.28
N ILE A 61 -1.07 18.29 -28.79
CA ILE A 61 -1.21 17.24 -29.82
C ILE A 61 -2.04 16.07 -29.27
N ASP A 62 -1.71 15.57 -28.09
CA ASP A 62 -2.40 14.45 -27.46
C ASP A 62 -3.87 14.76 -27.14
N SER A 63 -4.18 15.99 -26.74
CA SER A 63 -5.56 16.44 -26.50
C SER A 63 -6.37 16.48 -27.80
N LEU A 64 -5.80 17.02 -28.89
CA LEU A 64 -6.45 17.01 -30.20
C LEU A 64 -6.68 15.59 -30.71
N ARG A 65 -5.70 14.71 -30.51
CA ARG A 65 -5.83 13.28 -30.82
C ARG A 65 -6.97 12.63 -30.05
N ALA A 66 -7.11 12.92 -28.75
CA ALA A 66 -8.24 12.43 -27.95
C ALA A 66 -9.60 12.90 -28.49
N VAL A 67 -9.70 14.16 -28.91
CA VAL A 67 -10.93 14.71 -29.53
C VAL A 67 -11.28 13.98 -30.84
N GLU A 68 -10.28 13.70 -31.68
CA GLU A 68 -10.50 12.98 -32.94
C GLU A 68 -10.88 11.51 -32.72
N GLU A 69 -10.16 10.80 -31.83
CA GLU A 69 -10.44 9.40 -31.53
C GLU A 69 -11.80 9.20 -30.82
N ALA A 70 -12.21 10.16 -29.98
CA ALA A 70 -13.49 10.12 -29.26
C ALA A 70 -14.72 10.10 -30.18
N LYS A 71 -14.57 10.49 -31.46
CA LYS A 71 -15.65 10.39 -32.46
C LYS A 71 -16.03 8.94 -32.77
N TYR A 72 -15.11 8.01 -32.56
CA TYR A 72 -15.28 6.61 -32.90
C TYR A 72 -15.30 5.72 -31.65
N ASN A 73 -14.41 6.00 -30.69
CA ASN A 73 -14.23 5.18 -29.51
C ASN A 73 -14.03 6.07 -28.27
N LEU A 74 -14.89 5.88 -27.28
CA LEU A 74 -14.73 6.46 -25.96
C LEU A 74 -13.95 5.49 -25.07
N SER A 75 -13.01 6.01 -24.28
CA SER A 75 -12.32 5.22 -23.26
C SER A 75 -12.18 5.99 -21.95
N TYR A 76 -12.14 5.29 -20.82
CA TYR A 76 -11.95 5.91 -19.51
C TYR A 76 -10.72 5.33 -18.82
N SER A 77 -9.87 6.21 -18.31
CA SER A 77 -8.67 5.87 -17.57
C SER A 77 -8.82 6.19 -16.08
N LEU A 78 -8.25 5.36 -15.21
CA LEU A 78 -8.25 5.59 -13.77
C LEU A 78 -7.06 6.46 -13.37
N ALA A 79 -7.26 7.42 -12.47
CA ALA A 79 -6.15 8.21 -11.95
C ALA A 79 -5.33 7.40 -10.93
N LEU A 80 -4.00 7.37 -11.09
CA LEU A 80 -3.05 6.93 -10.08
C LEU A 80 -2.37 8.14 -9.45
N ALA A 81 -2.58 8.28 -8.15
CA ALA A 81 -1.96 9.35 -7.37
C ALA A 81 -0.43 9.20 -7.28
N ASN A 82 0.08 7.95 -7.26
CA ASN A 82 1.50 7.67 -7.23
C ASN A 82 1.83 6.37 -8.00
N PRO A 83 2.65 6.43 -9.07
CA PRO A 83 3.02 5.25 -9.87
C PRO A 83 3.99 4.29 -9.17
N LEU A 84 4.65 4.71 -8.10
CA LEU A 84 5.61 3.89 -7.36
C LEU A 84 4.94 3.04 -6.29
N LEU A 85 3.62 3.14 -6.14
CA LEU A 85 2.87 2.51 -5.06
C LEU A 85 1.76 1.63 -5.66
N ASP A 86 2.11 0.39 -6.02
CA ASP A 86 1.19 -0.62 -6.60
C ASP A 86 -0.01 -0.91 -5.68
N ASN A 87 0.12 -0.67 -4.38
CA ASN A 87 -0.96 -0.78 -3.39
C ASN A 87 -2.05 0.30 -3.52
N TYR A 88 -1.89 1.28 -4.42
CA TYR A 88 -2.92 2.28 -4.74
C TYR A 88 -3.67 1.98 -6.04
N LEU A 89 -3.40 0.84 -6.68
CA LEU A 89 -4.18 0.38 -7.81
C LEU A 89 -5.64 0.16 -7.39
N PHE A 90 -6.55 0.38 -8.33
CA PHE A 90 -7.97 0.22 -8.06
C PHE A 90 -8.31 -1.27 -7.98
N VAL A 91 -8.57 -1.75 -6.76
CA VAL A 91 -8.71 -3.18 -6.45
C VAL A 91 -9.78 -3.89 -7.31
N ALA A 92 -10.82 -3.16 -7.72
CA ALA A 92 -11.92 -3.65 -8.57
C ALA A 92 -11.74 -3.38 -10.07
N GLU A 93 -10.50 -3.22 -10.56
CA GLU A 93 -10.20 -2.89 -11.95
C GLU A 93 -10.81 -3.88 -12.95
N LYS A 94 -10.71 -5.20 -12.69
CA LYS A 94 -11.25 -6.22 -13.60
C LYS A 94 -12.76 -6.07 -13.78
N GLU A 95 -13.49 -5.89 -12.68
CA GLU A 95 -14.92 -5.65 -12.69
C GLU A 95 -15.26 -4.32 -13.36
N PHE A 96 -14.43 -3.29 -13.18
CA PHE A 96 -14.65 -1.99 -13.79
C PHE A 96 -14.45 -2.01 -15.30
N ILE A 97 -13.42 -2.70 -15.81
CA ILE A 97 -13.23 -2.93 -17.25
C ILE A 97 -14.47 -3.61 -17.84
N GLN A 98 -15.04 -4.59 -17.13
CA GLN A 98 -16.26 -5.25 -17.58
C GLN A 98 -17.45 -4.28 -17.61
N VAL A 99 -17.67 -3.52 -16.53
CA VAL A 99 -18.78 -2.56 -16.43
C VAL A 99 -18.67 -1.44 -17.47
N LEU A 100 -17.46 -0.94 -17.75
CA LEU A 100 -17.22 0.02 -18.83
C LEU A 100 -17.60 -0.57 -20.20
N ARG A 101 -17.17 -1.81 -20.48
CA ARG A 101 -17.48 -2.50 -21.75
C ARG A 101 -18.98 -2.69 -21.95
N GLU A 102 -19.70 -3.06 -20.90
CA GLU A 102 -21.17 -3.19 -20.92
C GLU A 102 -21.86 -1.86 -21.29
N ASN A 103 -21.19 -0.73 -21.04
CA ASN A 103 -21.64 0.62 -21.38
C ASN A 103 -20.96 1.20 -22.64
N LYS A 104 -20.32 0.36 -23.46
CA LYS A 104 -19.61 0.75 -24.69
C LYS A 104 -18.49 1.78 -24.47
N ILE A 105 -17.87 1.76 -23.30
CA ILE A 105 -16.68 2.56 -22.97
C ILE A 105 -15.48 1.61 -22.90
N GLY A 106 -14.42 1.92 -23.63
CA GLY A 106 -13.14 1.22 -23.54
C GLY A 106 -12.41 1.52 -22.23
N TYR A 107 -11.48 0.65 -21.84
CA TYR A 107 -10.59 0.95 -20.72
C TYR A 107 -9.30 1.59 -21.24
N GLY A 108 -8.98 2.78 -20.76
CA GLY A 108 -7.82 3.56 -21.17
C GLY A 108 -6.59 3.37 -20.26
N GLY A 109 -6.60 2.37 -19.37
CA GLY A 109 -5.51 2.12 -18.42
C GLY A 109 -5.48 3.12 -17.25
N TYR A 110 -4.31 3.30 -16.66
CA TYR A 110 -4.09 4.27 -15.59
C TYR A 110 -3.41 5.54 -16.08
N MET A 111 -3.80 6.68 -15.51
CA MET A 111 -3.15 7.98 -15.67
C MET A 111 -2.22 8.22 -14.50
N VAL A 112 -0.93 8.39 -14.77
CA VAL A 112 0.09 8.58 -13.74
C VAL A 112 0.40 10.07 -13.58
N GLY A 113 0.16 10.64 -12.41
CA GLY A 113 0.62 12.02 -12.14
C GLY A 113 2.13 12.18 -12.37
N ASN A 114 2.55 13.26 -13.03
CA ASN A 114 3.96 13.62 -13.16
C ASN A 114 4.37 14.55 -12.00
N TYR A 115 5.50 14.25 -11.35
CA TYR A 115 6.11 15.01 -10.26
C TYR A 115 6.48 16.47 -10.61
N PHE A 116 6.63 16.80 -11.90
CA PHE A 116 7.08 18.13 -12.36
C PHE A 116 5.95 19.09 -12.74
N GLY A 117 4.68 18.75 -12.47
CA GLY A 117 3.53 19.55 -12.90
C GLY A 117 3.37 19.60 -14.43
N ILE A 118 3.99 18.64 -15.11
CA ILE A 118 3.99 18.48 -16.56
C ILE A 118 2.95 17.42 -16.93
N PRO A 119 1.91 17.72 -17.73
CA PRO A 119 0.86 16.75 -17.99
C PRO A 119 1.30 15.73 -19.06
N ASP A 120 1.78 14.55 -18.63
CA ASP A 120 2.18 13.46 -19.54
C ASP A 120 1.02 12.56 -20.00
N ASN A 121 -0.19 12.74 -19.44
CA ASN A 121 -1.39 11.96 -19.80
C ASN A 121 -2.48 12.82 -20.41
N CYS A 122 -2.13 13.84 -21.22
CA CYS A 122 -3.13 14.75 -21.78
C CYS A 122 -4.17 14.05 -22.64
N PHE A 123 -3.78 12.99 -23.35
CA PHE A 123 -4.72 12.17 -24.10
C PHE A 123 -5.81 11.60 -23.18
N GLN A 124 -5.41 10.92 -22.09
CA GLN A 124 -6.35 10.29 -21.16
C GLN A 124 -7.15 11.32 -20.38
N LEU A 125 -6.54 12.44 -19.97
CA LEU A 125 -7.24 13.53 -19.29
C LEU A 125 -8.34 14.12 -20.18
N GLU A 126 -8.02 14.41 -21.43
CA GLU A 126 -8.98 14.97 -22.39
C GLU A 126 -10.05 13.93 -22.77
N MET A 127 -9.67 12.66 -22.97
CA MET A 127 -10.61 11.58 -23.23
C MET A 127 -11.58 11.37 -22.05
N ASN A 128 -11.09 11.33 -20.81
CA ASN A 128 -11.94 11.28 -19.61
C ASN A 128 -12.88 12.48 -19.55
N ARG A 129 -12.40 13.70 -19.84
CA ARG A 129 -13.23 14.90 -19.88
C ARG A 129 -14.35 14.79 -20.91
N ILE A 130 -14.06 14.24 -22.10
CA ILE A 130 -15.07 13.99 -23.13
C ILE A 130 -16.10 12.95 -22.66
N VAL A 131 -15.65 11.85 -22.06
CA VAL A 131 -16.53 10.81 -21.49
C VAL A 131 -17.43 11.38 -20.39
N GLU A 132 -16.87 12.11 -19.44
CA GLU A 132 -17.63 12.73 -18.34
C GLU A 132 -18.60 13.82 -18.84
N LYS A 133 -18.25 14.55 -19.91
CA LYS A 133 -19.18 15.47 -20.57
C LYS A 133 -20.32 14.74 -21.28
N HIS A 134 -20.04 13.57 -21.87
CA HIS A 134 -21.03 12.79 -22.61
C HIS A 134 -22.02 12.07 -21.69
N PHE A 135 -21.54 11.42 -20.63
CA PHE A 135 -22.37 10.60 -19.74
C PHE A 135 -22.70 11.24 -18.39
N GLY A 136 -21.94 12.26 -17.98
CA GLY A 136 -21.97 12.82 -16.64
C GLY A 136 -20.93 12.17 -15.72
N LYS A 137 -20.36 12.96 -14.81
CA LYS A 137 -19.38 12.49 -13.82
C LYS A 137 -19.99 11.41 -12.90
N ASP A 138 -21.19 11.65 -12.40
CA ASP A 138 -21.92 10.73 -11.52
C ASP A 138 -22.16 9.37 -12.18
N PHE A 139 -22.33 9.33 -13.49
CA PHE A 139 -22.47 8.07 -14.23
C PHE A 139 -21.20 7.21 -14.07
N ILE A 140 -20.02 7.79 -14.28
CA ILE A 140 -18.75 7.07 -14.14
C ILE A 140 -18.49 6.66 -12.68
N GLU A 141 -18.81 7.53 -11.72
CA GLU A 141 -18.72 7.20 -10.29
C GLU A 141 -19.64 6.03 -9.92
N ASN A 142 -20.84 5.96 -10.51
CA ASN A 142 -21.76 4.84 -10.34
C ASN A 142 -21.26 3.54 -10.99
N LEU A 143 -20.57 3.61 -12.13
CA LEU A 143 -19.92 2.44 -12.74
C LEU A 143 -18.80 1.91 -11.84
N GLN A 144 -17.97 2.79 -11.26
CA GLN A 144 -16.96 2.40 -10.28
C GLN A 144 -17.59 1.75 -9.04
N SER A 145 -18.65 2.36 -8.47
CA SER A 145 -19.38 1.79 -7.33
C SER A 145 -19.93 0.39 -7.64
N SER A 146 -20.48 0.21 -8.85
CA SER A 146 -21.00 -1.09 -9.31
C SER A 146 -19.89 -2.14 -9.43
N ALA A 147 -18.73 -1.76 -9.96
CA ALA A 147 -17.56 -2.61 -10.03
C ALA A 147 -17.06 -3.03 -8.64
N VAL A 148 -16.97 -2.10 -7.69
CA VAL A 148 -16.57 -2.40 -6.30
C VAL A 148 -17.54 -3.37 -5.63
N LYS A 149 -18.86 -3.14 -5.77
CA LYS A 149 -19.88 -4.05 -5.24
C LYS A 149 -19.73 -5.45 -5.80
N LYS A 150 -19.48 -5.57 -7.11
CA LYS A 150 -19.27 -6.86 -7.80
C LYS A 150 -18.00 -7.54 -7.31
N PHE A 151 -16.90 -6.79 -7.18
CA PHE A 151 -15.62 -7.31 -6.68
C PHE A 151 -15.76 -7.86 -5.26
N ILE A 152 -16.34 -7.08 -4.33
CA ILE A 152 -16.53 -7.52 -2.94
C ILE A 152 -17.45 -8.73 -2.85
N LYS A 153 -18.52 -8.78 -3.66
CA LYS A 153 -19.42 -9.93 -3.72
C LYS A 153 -18.71 -11.19 -4.22
N ASN A 154 -17.83 -11.06 -5.21
CA ASN A 154 -17.08 -12.18 -5.78
C ASN A 154 -15.90 -12.61 -4.92
N ASN A 155 -15.45 -11.76 -3.98
CA ASN A 155 -14.32 -12.01 -3.10
C ASN A 155 -14.74 -11.81 -1.62
N PRO A 156 -15.72 -12.58 -1.11
CA PRO A 156 -16.32 -12.33 0.18
C PRO A 156 -15.35 -12.43 1.36
N ASP A 157 -14.30 -13.26 1.21
CA ASP A 157 -13.30 -13.58 2.23
C ASP A 157 -11.97 -12.82 2.05
N ARG A 158 -11.88 -11.91 1.08
CA ARG A 158 -10.68 -11.11 0.87
C ARG A 158 -10.42 -10.24 2.10
N ILE A 159 -9.20 -10.31 2.60
CA ILE A 159 -8.69 -9.44 3.66
C ILE A 159 -7.99 -8.25 3.00
N PHE A 160 -8.52 -7.06 3.23
CA PHE A 160 -7.95 -5.80 2.74
C PHE A 160 -6.78 -5.36 3.61
N GLU A 161 -5.76 -4.78 3.00
CA GLU A 161 -4.69 -4.10 3.74
C GLU A 161 -5.26 -2.84 4.41
N PHE A 162 -4.54 -2.34 5.42
CA PHE A 162 -5.00 -1.18 6.16
C PHE A 162 -5.10 0.06 5.26
N GLU A 163 -4.15 0.24 4.36
CA GLU A 163 -3.99 1.39 3.45
C GLU A 163 -4.96 1.36 2.28
N GLU A 164 -5.50 0.19 1.92
CA GLU A 164 -6.48 0.06 0.84
C GLU A 164 -7.85 0.64 1.22
N CYS A 165 -8.17 0.65 2.52
CA CYS A 165 -9.47 1.02 3.04
C CYS A 165 -9.65 2.55 3.15
N ASP A 166 -10.89 2.99 3.30
CA ASP A 166 -11.22 4.40 3.49
C ASP A 166 -10.59 4.95 4.76
N THR A 167 -10.19 6.24 4.71
CA THR A 167 -9.51 6.93 5.82
C THR A 167 -10.50 7.38 6.89
N GLU A 168 -11.05 6.42 7.63
CA GLU A 168 -11.98 6.64 8.72
C GLU A 168 -11.52 5.96 10.02
N SER A 169 -12.01 6.45 11.17
CA SER A 169 -11.66 5.84 12.45
C SER A 169 -12.31 4.47 12.59
N ARG A 170 -11.51 3.43 12.77
CA ARG A 170 -11.97 2.06 13.06
C ARG A 170 -12.16 1.79 14.56
N TYR A 171 -11.76 2.72 15.42
CA TYR A 171 -11.97 2.61 16.86
C TYR A 171 -13.22 3.40 17.27
N PHE A 172 -14.18 2.76 17.94
CA PHE A 172 -15.49 3.37 18.17
C PHE A 172 -15.41 4.67 19.00
N ALA A 173 -14.50 4.73 19.98
CA ALA A 173 -14.34 5.89 20.84
C ALA A 173 -13.61 7.08 20.18
N ALA A 174 -13.03 6.89 19.00
CA ALA A 174 -12.43 7.95 18.21
C ALA A 174 -13.38 8.41 17.10
N LYS A 175 -13.54 9.73 16.96
CA LYS A 175 -14.43 10.32 15.95
C LYS A 175 -13.75 10.38 14.59
N LYS A 176 -12.44 10.67 14.57
CA LYS A 176 -11.68 10.92 13.35
C LYS A 176 -10.50 9.96 13.24
N TYR A 177 -10.09 9.68 12.00
CA TYR A 177 -9.00 8.76 11.68
C TYR A 177 -7.70 9.12 12.42
N TYR A 178 -7.27 10.38 12.35
CA TYR A 178 -6.00 10.84 12.93
C TYR A 178 -5.98 10.81 14.47
N GLU A 179 -7.13 10.71 15.13
CA GLU A 179 -7.23 10.62 16.60
C GLU A 179 -7.19 9.17 17.09
N MET A 180 -7.42 8.21 16.19
CA MET A 180 -7.65 6.81 16.51
C MET A 180 -6.52 6.21 17.35
N PHE A 181 -5.29 6.24 16.86
CA PHE A 181 -4.15 5.59 17.51
C PHE A 181 -3.86 6.18 18.89
N LYS A 182 -3.85 7.52 19.01
CA LYS A 182 -3.70 8.21 20.29
C LYS A 182 -4.81 7.84 21.28
N LYS A 183 -6.04 7.69 20.81
CA LYS A 183 -7.19 7.34 21.65
C LYS A 183 -7.12 5.89 22.12
N ILE A 184 -6.75 4.96 21.23
CA ILE A 184 -6.51 3.55 21.55
C ILE A 184 -5.48 3.42 22.67
N GLU A 185 -4.31 4.05 22.49
CA GLU A 185 -3.23 4.03 23.48
C GLU A 185 -3.67 4.64 24.83
N SER A 186 -4.32 5.81 24.78
CA SER A 186 -4.83 6.46 25.98
C SER A 186 -5.85 5.59 26.73
N ASP A 187 -6.78 4.94 26.02
CA ASP A 187 -7.80 4.11 26.64
C ASP A 187 -7.23 2.79 27.18
N TYR A 188 -6.20 2.23 26.54
CA TYR A 188 -5.45 1.10 27.08
C TYR A 188 -4.82 1.45 28.43
N PHE A 189 -4.12 2.59 28.50
CA PHE A 189 -3.40 3.00 29.72
C PHE A 189 -4.30 3.46 30.88
N LYS A 190 -5.61 3.68 30.67
CA LYS A 190 -6.54 4.01 31.77
C LYS A 190 -6.65 2.89 32.80
N ASN A 191 -6.58 1.63 32.34
CA ASN A 191 -6.74 0.46 33.20
C ASN A 191 -5.47 -0.38 33.31
N PHE A 192 -4.46 -0.11 32.47
CA PHE A 192 -3.18 -0.78 32.53
C PHE A 192 -2.42 -0.41 33.82
N LYS A 193 -1.82 -1.41 34.46
CA LYS A 193 -0.98 -1.23 35.64
C LYS A 193 0.42 -1.75 35.33
N TYR A 194 1.42 -0.89 35.48
CA TYR A 194 2.81 -1.33 35.32
C TYR A 194 3.17 -2.35 36.42
N PRO A 195 3.84 -3.46 36.08
CA PRO A 195 4.45 -4.32 37.07
C PRO A 195 5.41 -3.53 37.98
N THR A 196 5.45 -3.84 39.27
CA THR A 196 6.15 -3.01 40.28
C THR A 196 7.64 -2.82 40.00
N LYS A 197 8.29 -3.81 39.37
CA LYS A 197 9.71 -3.73 38.97
C LYS A 197 9.89 -3.59 37.45
N PHE A 198 8.86 -3.12 36.75
CA PHE A 198 9.00 -2.73 35.36
C PHE A 198 9.89 -1.49 35.29
N VAL A 199 10.89 -1.52 34.42
CA VAL A 199 11.81 -0.40 34.28
C VAL A 199 11.33 0.46 33.14
N ASN A 200 10.90 1.66 33.50
CA ASN A 200 10.42 2.67 32.59
C ASN A 200 11.54 3.16 31.68
N ARG A 201 11.16 3.85 30.61
CA ARG A 201 12.08 4.50 29.67
C ARG A 201 13.10 5.38 30.39
N ASP A 202 14.35 5.24 29.96
CA ASP A 202 15.36 6.31 30.07
C ASP A 202 15.31 7.18 28.80
N LEU A 203 15.53 8.49 28.93
CA LEU A 203 15.50 9.46 27.84
C LEU A 203 16.41 9.04 26.67
N ASN A 204 17.46 8.26 26.93
CA ASN A 204 18.47 7.83 25.97
C ASN A 204 18.13 6.55 25.17
N ASN A 205 17.21 5.70 25.64
CA ASN A 205 17.03 4.34 25.09
C ASN A 205 15.77 4.13 24.23
N GLY A 206 15.03 5.21 23.93
CA GLY A 206 13.77 5.12 23.17
C GLY A 206 12.65 4.41 23.94
N TYR A 207 11.52 4.17 23.27
CA TYR A 207 10.36 3.54 23.89
C TYR A 207 10.46 2.02 23.82
N SER A 208 9.97 1.34 24.87
CA SER A 208 9.52 -0.05 24.72
C SER A 208 8.11 -0.01 24.13
N ASP A 209 7.79 -0.95 23.26
CA ASP A 209 6.52 -0.94 22.54
C ASP A 209 5.94 -2.34 22.38
N VAL A 210 4.64 -2.34 22.12
CA VAL A 210 3.92 -3.52 21.67
C VAL A 210 3.20 -3.20 20.37
N GLU A 211 3.48 -4.00 19.35
CA GLU A 211 2.80 -3.98 18.08
C GLU A 211 1.74 -5.09 18.07
N VAL A 212 0.52 -4.75 17.69
CA VAL A 212 -0.61 -5.67 17.67
C VAL A 212 -1.24 -5.69 16.29
N ASN A 213 -1.13 -6.83 15.64
CA ASN A 213 -1.70 -7.09 14.33
C ASN A 213 -2.93 -7.99 14.47
N PHE A 214 -4.06 -7.63 13.88
CA PHE A 214 -5.28 -8.43 13.94
C PHE A 214 -6.17 -8.25 12.70
N ILE A 215 -7.09 -9.20 12.51
CA ILE A 215 -8.11 -9.13 11.47
C ILE A 215 -9.39 -8.57 12.04
N LEU A 216 -9.90 -7.53 11.39
CA LEU A 216 -11.18 -6.91 11.69
C LEU A 216 -12.22 -7.33 10.66
N ASP A 217 -13.28 -8.00 11.11
CA ASP A 217 -14.33 -8.48 10.21
C ASP A 217 -15.33 -7.37 9.83
N LYS A 218 -16.29 -7.72 8.95
CA LYS A 218 -17.33 -6.81 8.44
C LYS A 218 -18.30 -6.30 9.52
N ASN A 219 -18.27 -6.87 10.73
CA ASN A 219 -19.08 -6.47 11.88
C ASN A 219 -18.27 -5.72 12.93
N GLY A 220 -16.98 -5.49 12.70
CA GLY A 220 -16.09 -4.86 13.68
C GLY A 220 -15.61 -5.81 14.79
N LYS A 221 -15.63 -7.13 14.57
CA LYS A 221 -15.05 -8.10 15.50
C LYS A 221 -13.58 -8.33 15.19
N ALA A 222 -12.73 -8.20 16.20
CA ALA A 222 -11.30 -8.52 16.10
C ALA A 222 -11.07 -10.04 16.21
N SER A 223 -10.14 -10.57 15.43
CA SER A 223 -9.73 -11.96 15.43
C SER A 223 -8.27 -12.11 15.00
N GLN A 224 -7.69 -13.31 15.15
CA GLN A 224 -6.31 -13.62 14.77
C GLN A 224 -5.27 -12.62 15.35
N ILE A 225 -5.44 -12.25 16.62
CA ILE A 225 -4.61 -11.24 17.28
C ILE A 225 -3.18 -11.78 17.50
N ARG A 226 -2.21 -11.16 16.81
CA ARG A 226 -0.78 -11.38 16.95
C ARG A 226 -0.16 -10.18 17.66
N VAL A 227 0.77 -10.45 18.56
CA VAL A 227 1.38 -9.43 19.41
C VAL A 227 2.89 -9.62 19.35
N GLU A 228 3.58 -8.54 19.02
CA GLU A 228 5.04 -8.46 18.96
C GLU A 228 5.52 -7.46 20.01
N LEU A 229 6.50 -7.86 20.82
CA LEU A 229 7.03 -7.04 21.90
C LEU A 229 8.46 -6.62 21.59
N SER A 230 8.69 -5.31 21.66
CA SER A 230 10.00 -4.69 21.55
C SER A 230 10.30 -3.97 22.87
N LEU A 231 11.02 -4.63 23.78
CA LEU A 231 11.36 -4.07 25.09
C LEU A 231 12.84 -3.66 25.11
N LYS A 232 13.11 -2.41 25.46
CA LYS A 232 14.49 -1.88 25.50
C LYS A 232 15.30 -2.49 26.64
N GLU A 233 14.68 -2.63 27.80
CA GLU A 233 15.28 -3.24 28.98
C GLU A 233 15.09 -4.76 28.95
N LYS A 234 16.19 -5.51 28.81
CA LYS A 234 16.15 -6.99 28.74
C LYS A 234 15.42 -7.62 29.94
N LYS A 235 15.57 -7.04 31.13
CA LYS A 235 14.87 -7.50 32.35
C LYS A 235 13.35 -7.37 32.28
N ASN A 236 12.81 -6.48 31.44
CA ASN A 236 11.36 -6.33 31.30
C ASN A 236 10.72 -7.49 30.54
N TYR A 237 11.50 -8.30 29.80
CA TYR A 237 10.97 -9.50 29.11
C TYR A 237 10.40 -10.56 30.07
N ILE A 238 10.72 -10.51 31.37
CA ILE A 238 10.04 -11.35 32.37
C ILE A 238 8.53 -11.08 32.44
N TYR A 239 8.08 -9.89 32.01
CA TYR A 239 6.67 -9.49 31.99
C TYR A 239 5.99 -9.74 30.64
N SER A 240 6.65 -10.39 29.67
CA SER A 240 6.13 -10.54 28.30
C SER A 240 4.72 -11.12 28.26
N SER A 241 4.47 -12.21 29.01
CA SER A 241 3.15 -12.84 29.07
C SER A 241 2.08 -11.91 29.64
N TYR A 242 2.43 -11.10 30.65
CA TYR A 242 1.52 -10.11 31.21
C TYR A 242 1.15 -9.03 30.19
N LEU A 243 2.15 -8.44 29.52
CA LEU A 243 1.96 -7.38 28.52
C LEU A 243 1.19 -7.87 27.29
N ILE A 244 1.47 -9.09 26.82
CA ILE A 244 0.76 -9.71 25.70
C ILE A 244 -0.71 -9.95 26.07
N ASN A 245 -0.96 -10.50 27.26
CA ASN A 245 -2.33 -10.81 27.68
C ASN A 245 -3.13 -9.53 27.94
N SER A 246 -2.54 -8.51 28.54
CA SER A 246 -3.21 -7.23 28.80
C SER A 246 -3.64 -6.55 27.50
N VAL A 247 -2.77 -6.53 26.48
CA VAL A 247 -3.13 -5.91 25.20
C VAL A 247 -4.13 -6.75 24.42
N LYS A 248 -4.02 -8.09 24.41
CA LYS A 248 -5.02 -8.98 23.79
C LYS A 248 -6.40 -8.80 24.43
N GLU A 249 -6.46 -8.72 25.75
CA GLU A 249 -7.71 -8.49 26.48
C GLU A 249 -8.32 -7.13 26.10
N PHE A 250 -7.50 -6.08 26.02
CA PHE A 250 -7.95 -4.76 25.60
C PHE A 250 -8.50 -4.75 24.17
N ILE A 251 -7.81 -5.37 23.20
CA ILE A 251 -8.28 -5.46 21.81
C ILE A 251 -9.60 -6.24 21.72
N ASN A 252 -9.73 -7.35 22.44
CA ASN A 252 -10.94 -8.18 22.46
C ASN A 252 -12.15 -7.48 23.09
N LYS A 253 -11.94 -6.67 24.14
CA LYS A 253 -13.01 -5.91 24.82
C LYS A 253 -13.36 -4.61 24.11
N SER A 254 -12.47 -4.10 23.27
CA SER A 254 -12.66 -2.87 22.53
C SER A 254 -13.77 -3.00 21.49
N LYS A 255 -14.54 -1.92 21.32
CA LYS A 255 -15.51 -1.80 20.23
C LYS A 255 -14.83 -1.20 19.01
N TRP A 256 -14.86 -1.95 17.91
CA TRP A 256 -14.32 -1.52 16.63
C TRP A 256 -15.46 -1.29 15.63
N LYS A 257 -15.23 -0.39 14.68
CA LYS A 257 -16.04 -0.24 13.48
C LYS A 257 -15.36 -1.02 12.38
N PRO A 258 -16.10 -1.76 11.52
CA PRO A 258 -15.48 -2.41 10.37
C PRO A 258 -14.77 -1.36 9.51
N ALA A 259 -13.71 -1.76 8.83
CA ALA A 259 -13.17 -0.91 7.77
C ALA A 259 -14.11 -0.90 6.57
N THR A 260 -14.16 0.20 5.84
CA THR A 260 -14.86 0.28 4.57
C THR A 260 -13.89 0.42 3.40
N TYR A 261 -14.30 -0.07 2.23
CA TYR A 261 -13.69 0.27 0.95
C TYR A 261 -14.76 0.91 0.08
N LYS A 262 -14.59 2.20 -0.25
CA LYS A 262 -15.60 3.00 -0.94
C LYS A 262 -16.98 2.93 -0.25
N GLY A 263 -16.99 3.00 1.08
CA GLY A 263 -18.18 2.97 1.93
C GLY A 263 -18.80 1.59 2.15
N ILE A 264 -18.23 0.51 1.61
CA ILE A 264 -18.73 -0.85 1.79
C ILE A 264 -17.90 -1.57 2.87
N PRO A 265 -18.52 -2.13 3.93
CA PRO A 265 -17.79 -2.88 4.96
C PRO A 265 -17.03 -4.08 4.40
N VAL A 266 -15.76 -4.20 4.77
CA VAL A 266 -14.83 -5.26 4.33
C VAL A 266 -14.10 -5.89 5.50
N ILE A 267 -13.53 -7.08 5.28
CA ILE A 267 -12.57 -7.67 6.22
C ILE A 267 -11.24 -6.96 5.99
N SER A 268 -10.56 -6.52 7.05
CA SER A 268 -9.30 -5.78 6.92
C SER A 268 -8.26 -6.18 7.96
N LYS A 269 -7.00 -5.93 7.64
CA LYS A 269 -5.93 -5.91 8.64
C LYS A 269 -5.98 -4.61 9.43
N MET A 270 -5.63 -4.74 10.70
CA MET A 270 -5.44 -3.63 11.62
C MET A 270 -4.11 -3.81 12.34
N ASN A 271 -3.37 -2.71 12.48
CA ASN A 271 -2.14 -2.61 13.23
C ASN A 271 -2.31 -1.57 14.35
N VAL A 272 -1.93 -1.90 15.57
CA VAL A 272 -1.95 -0.97 16.70
C VAL A 272 -0.59 -1.01 17.37
N LEU A 273 0.02 0.16 17.49
CA LEU A 273 1.26 0.35 18.23
C LEU A 273 0.98 1.07 19.54
N ILE A 274 1.49 0.53 20.65
CA ILE A 274 1.36 1.12 21.99
C ILE A 274 2.76 1.25 22.58
N PHE A 275 3.10 2.45 23.03
CA PHE A 275 4.38 2.76 23.62
C PHE A 275 4.28 2.74 25.15
N TYR A 276 5.08 1.88 25.78
CA TYR A 276 5.25 1.87 27.22
C TYR A 276 6.14 3.03 27.67
N LYS A 277 5.81 3.54 28.85
CA LYS A 277 6.55 4.61 29.52
C LYS A 277 7.90 4.14 30.03
#